data_AF-A0A1V0N2M7-F1
#
_entry.id   AF-A0A1V0N2M7-F1
#
_cell.length_a   1.000
_cell.length_b   1.000
_cell.length_c   1.000
_cell.angle_alpha   90.00
_cell.angle_beta   90.00
_cell.angle_gamma   90.00
#
_symmetry.space_group_name_H-M   'P 1'
#
loop_
_entity.id
_entity.type
_entity.pdbx_description
1 polymer ?
#
loop_
_entity_poly.entity_id
_entity_poly.type
_entity_poly.pdbx_seq_one_letter_code
_entity_poly.pdbx_strand_id
1 'polypeptide(L)'
;MNGERYFYYIKLINNPPDNSVVEYYVDLSAQLENDYELSVSQITELESLIGNYIKMKANPHIKVINAVTGIEEDPPRTKIDDFGGNAVFIGKEIRHGIEWDVYEPRASNNLFFKKWYYNERIASILDKTLEKAIPHRIPNYFDIPPWIFGNFSYRGIRYVPLAEIINNAIELEIIPNKYYLVQKGISREFIDNINDSNMWL
;
A
#
# COMPACT_ATOMS: atom_id res chain seq x y z
N MET A 1 -26.79 16.39 6.71
CA MET A 1 -26.39 15.28 5.82
C MET A 1 -25.06 15.60 5.10
N ASN A 2 -24.03 16.11 5.80
CA ASN A 2 -22.82 16.70 5.15
C ASN A 2 -21.63 15.73 4.98
N GLY A 3 -21.79 14.45 5.30
CA GLY A 3 -20.71 13.44 5.23
C GLY A 3 -20.87 12.44 4.11
N GLU A 4 -22.10 12.08 3.74
CA GLU A 4 -22.38 11.01 2.77
C GLU A 4 -21.80 11.33 1.38
N ARG A 5 -21.89 12.59 0.96
CA ARG A 5 -21.35 13.05 -0.33
C ARG A 5 -19.83 12.99 -0.37
N TYR A 6 -19.17 13.41 0.71
CA TYR A 6 -17.71 13.32 0.84
C TYR A 6 -17.22 11.86 0.79
N PHE A 7 -17.87 10.95 1.53
CA PHE A 7 -17.52 9.53 1.52
C PHE A 7 -17.79 8.85 0.17
N TYR A 8 -18.84 9.27 -0.54
CA TYR A 8 -19.10 8.82 -1.90
C TYR A 8 -17.92 9.14 -2.83
N TYR A 9 -17.42 10.37 -2.82
CA TYR A 9 -16.25 10.75 -3.63
C TYR A 9 -14.97 10.03 -3.21
N ILE A 10 -14.74 9.82 -1.92
CA ILE A 10 -13.62 8.98 -1.46
C ILE A 10 -13.71 7.57 -2.05
N LYS A 11 -14.90 6.96 -2.04
CA LYS A 11 -15.09 5.61 -2.60
C LYS A 11 -14.78 5.57 -4.09
N LEU A 12 -15.23 6.57 -4.85
CA LEU A 12 -14.93 6.71 -6.28
C LEU A 12 -13.43 6.89 -6.52
N ILE A 13 -12.80 7.77 -5.76
CA ILE A 13 -11.36 8.05 -5.86
C ILE A 13 -10.53 6.78 -5.62
N ASN A 14 -10.93 5.95 -4.65
CA ASN A 14 -10.22 4.72 -4.30
C ASN A 14 -10.51 3.55 -5.25
N ASN A 15 -11.53 3.66 -6.12
CA ASN A 15 -11.95 2.60 -7.03
C ASN A 15 -12.04 3.07 -8.50
N PRO A 16 -10.97 3.63 -9.09
CA PRO A 16 -11.00 4.06 -10.47
C PRO A 16 -11.08 2.86 -11.44
N PRO A 17 -11.61 3.07 -12.66
CA PRO A 17 -11.60 2.10 -13.74
C PRO A 17 -10.18 1.89 -14.31
N ASP A 18 -9.87 0.67 -14.75
CA ASP A 18 -8.49 0.23 -15.01
C ASP A 18 -7.80 0.90 -16.22
N ASN A 19 -8.55 1.30 -17.26
CA ASN A 19 -7.98 1.69 -18.55
C ASN A 19 -7.99 3.21 -18.85
N SER A 20 -8.50 4.04 -17.93
CA SER A 20 -8.69 5.48 -18.18
C SER A 20 -8.60 6.32 -16.91
N VAL A 21 -7.70 5.92 -15.99
CA VAL A 21 -7.60 6.50 -14.64
C VAL A 21 -7.41 8.03 -14.63
N VAL A 22 -6.63 8.59 -15.57
CA VAL A 22 -6.38 10.03 -15.63
C VAL A 22 -7.63 10.79 -16.11
N GLU A 23 -8.25 10.35 -17.19
CA GLU A 23 -9.50 10.94 -17.70
C GLU A 23 -10.63 10.83 -16.66
N TYR A 24 -10.74 9.67 -16.01
CA TYR A 24 -11.67 9.44 -14.91
C TYR A 24 -11.50 10.46 -13.79
N TYR A 25 -10.27 10.73 -13.37
CA TYR A 25 -9.98 11.69 -12.31
C TYR A 25 -10.20 13.14 -12.74
N VAL A 26 -9.96 13.48 -14.00
CA VAL A 26 -10.30 14.80 -14.56
C VAL A 26 -11.81 15.02 -14.55
N ASP A 27 -12.58 14.02 -15.00
CA ASP A 27 -14.04 14.05 -14.97
C ASP A 27 -14.58 14.14 -13.54
N LEU A 28 -13.91 13.47 -12.59
CA LEU A 28 -14.29 13.51 -11.18
C LEU A 28 -13.99 14.88 -10.55
N SER A 29 -12.86 15.52 -10.87
CA SER A 29 -12.55 16.89 -10.43
C SER A 29 -13.61 17.88 -10.93
N ALA A 30 -14.00 17.77 -12.20
CA ALA A 30 -15.07 18.61 -12.75
C ALA A 30 -16.42 18.39 -12.04
N GLN A 31 -16.72 17.18 -11.59
CA GLN A 31 -17.91 16.91 -10.78
C GLN A 31 -17.82 17.54 -9.39
N LEU A 32 -16.65 17.53 -8.75
CA LEU A 32 -16.42 18.13 -7.42
C LEU A 32 -16.63 19.65 -7.44
N GLU A 33 -16.10 20.33 -8.45
CA GLU A 33 -16.27 21.79 -8.61
C GLU A 33 -17.74 22.22 -8.73
N ASN A 34 -18.60 21.32 -9.21
CA ASN A 34 -20.03 21.56 -9.41
C ASN A 34 -20.92 21.00 -8.29
N ASP A 35 -20.36 20.38 -7.24
CA ASP A 35 -21.13 19.82 -6.14
C ASP A 35 -21.32 20.83 -5.00
N TYR A 36 -22.51 21.44 -4.96
CA TYR A 36 -22.88 22.46 -3.97
C TYR A 36 -23.09 21.92 -2.55
N GLU A 37 -23.11 20.60 -2.35
CA GLU A 37 -23.26 19.98 -1.02
C GLU A 37 -21.92 19.84 -0.29
N LEU A 38 -20.80 19.98 -1.00
CA LEU A 38 -19.46 19.92 -0.42
C LEU A 38 -18.98 21.29 0.05
N SER A 39 -18.29 21.34 1.18
CA SER A 39 -17.56 22.54 1.59
C SER A 39 -16.29 22.72 0.75
N VAL A 40 -15.81 23.97 0.65
CA VAL A 40 -14.54 24.29 -0.03
C VAL A 40 -13.37 23.49 0.56
N SER A 41 -13.36 23.24 1.87
CA SER A 41 -12.32 22.42 2.51
C SER A 41 -12.37 20.96 2.06
N GLN A 42 -13.57 20.38 1.96
CA GLN A 42 -13.78 19.01 1.49
C GLN A 42 -13.36 18.85 0.02
N ILE A 43 -13.72 19.82 -0.82
CA ILE A 43 -13.31 19.85 -2.23
C ILE A 43 -11.78 19.89 -2.33
N THR A 44 -11.13 20.79 -1.58
CA THR A 44 -9.66 20.91 -1.58
C THR A 44 -8.95 19.61 -1.16
N GLU A 45 -9.48 18.91 -0.16
CA GLU A 45 -8.94 17.61 0.26
C GLU A 45 -9.10 16.53 -0.82
N LEU A 46 -10.27 16.45 -1.45
CA LEU A 46 -10.55 15.50 -2.52
C LEU A 46 -9.73 15.79 -3.78
N GLU A 47 -9.54 17.06 -4.15
CA GLU A 47 -8.68 17.46 -5.26
C GLU A 47 -7.20 17.17 -5.00
N SER A 48 -6.74 17.37 -3.76
CA SER A 48 -5.38 16.99 -3.36
C SER A 48 -5.16 15.48 -3.49
N LEU A 49 -6.15 14.66 -3.08
CA LEU A 49 -6.14 13.22 -3.28
C LEU A 49 -6.07 12.87 -4.76
N ILE A 50 -6.99 13.41 -5.58
CA ILE A 50 -7.02 13.21 -7.04
C ILE A 50 -5.67 13.57 -7.67
N GLY A 51 -5.11 14.73 -7.34
CA GLY A 51 -3.82 15.19 -7.87
C GLY A 51 -2.66 14.27 -7.51
N ASN A 52 -2.64 13.73 -6.30
CA ASN A 52 -1.66 12.72 -5.89
C ASN A 52 -1.82 11.41 -6.68
N TYR A 53 -3.06 10.97 -6.90
CA TYR A 53 -3.36 9.78 -7.68
C TYR A 53 -2.95 9.92 -9.16
N ILE A 54 -3.28 11.05 -9.80
CA ILE A 54 -2.85 11.36 -11.17
C ILE A 54 -1.32 11.37 -11.23
N LYS A 55 -0.63 11.99 -10.27
CA LYS A 55 0.84 11.99 -10.23
C LYS A 55 1.42 10.59 -10.10
N MET A 56 0.87 9.74 -9.23
CA MET A 56 1.31 8.36 -9.06
C MET A 56 1.08 7.50 -10.32
N LYS A 57 -0.03 7.74 -11.05
CA LYS A 57 -0.35 6.99 -12.27
C LYS A 57 0.34 7.51 -13.52
N ALA A 58 0.58 8.82 -13.60
CA ALA A 58 1.37 9.45 -14.67
C ALA A 58 2.87 9.17 -14.50
N ASN A 59 3.35 9.02 -13.26
CA ASN A 59 4.69 8.53 -12.93
C ASN A 59 4.61 7.19 -12.17
N PRO A 60 4.28 6.07 -12.85
CA PRO A 60 4.34 4.74 -12.22
C PRO A 60 5.79 4.35 -11.83
N HIS A 61 6.77 5.08 -12.37
CA HIS A 61 8.20 4.96 -12.13
C HIS A 61 8.67 6.18 -11.34
N ILE A 62 8.56 6.16 -10.01
CA ILE A 62 9.35 7.05 -9.16
C ILE A 62 10.81 6.66 -9.40
N LYS A 63 11.52 7.31 -10.32
CA LYS A 63 12.93 7.01 -10.50
C LYS A 63 13.73 7.64 -9.38
N VAL A 64 14.57 6.85 -8.72
CA VAL A 64 15.57 7.31 -7.76
C VAL A 64 16.91 7.38 -8.46
N ILE A 65 17.68 8.42 -8.16
CA ILE A 65 19.05 8.53 -8.63
C ILE A 65 19.89 7.62 -7.73
N ASN A 66 20.43 6.55 -8.30
CA ASN A 66 21.33 5.66 -7.59
C ASN A 66 22.58 6.46 -7.17
N ALA A 67 22.83 6.52 -5.87
CA ALA A 67 23.90 7.36 -5.31
C ALA A 67 25.32 6.91 -5.72
N VAL A 68 25.46 5.67 -6.21
CA VAL A 68 26.74 5.08 -6.64
C VAL A 68 26.93 5.25 -8.14
N THR A 69 25.88 5.05 -8.95
CA THR A 69 25.97 5.08 -10.42
C THR A 69 25.60 6.45 -11.02
N GLY A 70 24.84 7.27 -10.27
CA GLY A 70 24.31 8.56 -10.74
C GLY A 70 23.18 8.43 -11.76
N ILE A 71 22.68 7.22 -12.00
CA ILE A 71 21.66 6.91 -13.01
C ILE A 71 20.28 6.89 -12.34
N GLU A 72 19.27 7.39 -13.04
CA GLU A 72 17.87 7.23 -12.66
C GLU A 72 17.43 5.77 -12.83
N GLU A 73 17.17 5.11 -11.71
CA GLU A 73 16.74 3.71 -11.63
C GLU A 73 15.37 3.63 -10.93
N ASP A 74 14.60 2.56 -11.14
CA ASP A 74 13.38 2.33 -10.34
C ASP A 74 13.75 2.26 -8.84
N PRO A 75 12.83 2.62 -7.92
CA PRO A 75 13.10 2.44 -6.50
C PRO A 75 13.44 0.98 -6.27
N PRO A 76 14.49 0.69 -5.51
CA PRO A 76 14.83 -0.65 -5.10
C PRO A 76 13.63 -1.37 -4.48
N ARG A 77 13.09 -2.35 -5.20
CA ARG A 77 11.79 -2.99 -4.90
C ARG A 77 11.90 -4.44 -4.43
N THR A 78 13.11 -5.00 -4.31
CA THR A 78 13.28 -6.43 -4.07
C THR A 78 14.44 -6.73 -3.12
N LYS A 79 14.40 -7.94 -2.54
CA LYS A 79 15.50 -8.53 -1.77
C LYS A 79 16.85 -8.54 -2.51
N ILE A 80 16.83 -8.57 -3.85
CA ILE A 80 18.03 -8.58 -4.71
C ILE A 80 18.83 -7.29 -4.57
N ASP A 81 18.17 -6.20 -4.20
CA ASP A 81 18.71 -4.84 -4.08
C ASP A 81 18.69 -4.34 -2.60
N ASP A 82 18.69 -5.24 -1.62
CA ASP A 82 18.69 -4.86 -0.18
C ASP A 82 17.57 -3.85 0.18
N PHE A 83 16.43 -3.89 -0.54
CA PHE A 83 15.35 -2.91 -0.41
C PHE A 83 15.83 -1.44 -0.50
N GLY A 84 16.85 -1.21 -1.33
CA GLY A 84 17.46 0.09 -1.58
C GLY A 84 18.36 0.58 -0.48
N GLY A 85 18.93 -0.35 0.27
CA GLY A 85 19.71 -0.07 1.46
C GLY A 85 18.91 0.57 2.58
N ASN A 86 17.57 0.53 2.54
CA ASN A 86 16.70 1.04 3.62
C ASN A 86 16.46 0.00 4.71
N ALA A 87 16.70 -1.28 4.41
CA ALA A 87 16.53 -2.39 5.31
C ALA A 87 17.89 -3.02 5.64
N VAL A 88 18.01 -3.57 6.84
CA VAL A 88 19.16 -4.36 7.28
C VAL A 88 18.63 -5.74 7.65
N PHE A 89 19.11 -6.77 6.97
CA PHE A 89 18.79 -8.14 7.32
C PHE A 89 19.40 -8.51 8.67
N ILE A 90 18.56 -8.91 9.64
CA ILE A 90 19.00 -9.26 10.99
C ILE A 90 19.01 -10.77 11.24
N GLY A 91 18.33 -11.55 10.40
CA GLY A 91 18.33 -13.01 10.49
C GLY A 91 17.00 -13.62 10.08
N LYS A 92 16.82 -14.90 10.43
CA LYS A 92 15.61 -15.67 10.14
C LYS A 92 14.90 -16.04 11.43
N GLU A 93 13.57 -15.93 11.44
CA GLU A 93 12.72 -16.36 12.55
C GLU A 93 11.61 -17.30 12.04
N ILE A 94 11.40 -18.44 12.71
CA ILE A 94 10.26 -19.32 12.41
C ILE A 94 9.10 -18.92 13.30
N ARG A 95 7.97 -18.53 12.70
CA ARG A 95 6.74 -18.18 13.39
C ARG A 95 5.52 -18.59 12.57
N HIS A 96 4.49 -19.11 13.23
CA HIS A 96 3.27 -19.61 12.60
C HIS A 96 3.52 -20.66 11.49
N GLY A 97 4.53 -21.49 11.69
CA GLY A 97 4.98 -22.50 10.72
C GLY A 97 5.66 -21.93 9.47
N ILE A 98 6.02 -20.65 9.46
CA ILE A 98 6.67 -19.96 8.33
C ILE A 98 8.06 -19.49 8.77
N GLU A 99 9.06 -19.70 7.93
CA GLU A 99 10.36 -19.05 8.06
C GLU A 99 10.28 -17.63 7.46
N TRP A 100 10.55 -16.63 8.29
CA TRP A 100 10.55 -15.22 7.92
C TRP A 100 11.98 -14.71 7.83
N ASP A 101 12.28 -13.98 6.78
CA ASP A 101 13.44 -13.11 6.76
C ASP A 101 13.09 -11.84 7.54
N VAL A 102 13.87 -11.52 8.56
CA VAL A 102 13.61 -10.38 9.45
C VAL A 102 14.55 -9.24 9.11
N TYR A 103 13.98 -8.06 8.96
CA TYR A 103 14.70 -6.84 8.63
C TYR A 103 14.41 -5.73 9.64
N GLU A 104 15.36 -4.81 9.79
CA GLU A 104 15.23 -3.58 10.58
C GLU A 104 15.57 -2.36 9.70
N PRO A 105 15.06 -1.16 10.02
CA PRO A 105 15.41 0.04 9.26
C PRO A 105 16.88 0.39 9.44
N ARG A 106 17.57 0.76 8.35
CA ARG A 106 19.00 1.17 8.41
C ARG A 106 19.22 2.46 9.23
N ALA A 107 18.25 3.36 9.27
CA ALA A 107 18.31 4.59 10.06
C ALA A 107 17.23 4.59 11.15
N SER A 108 17.65 4.75 12.41
CA SER A 108 16.84 4.55 13.62
C SER A 108 16.03 5.78 14.07
N ASN A 109 15.95 6.84 13.27
CA ASN A 109 15.34 8.10 13.72
C ASN A 109 13.81 8.00 13.71
N ASN A 110 13.23 7.63 14.86
CA ASN A 110 11.80 7.73 15.20
C ASN A 110 10.84 7.04 14.20
N LEU A 111 11.18 5.83 13.77
CA LEU A 111 10.25 5.01 13.00
C LEU A 111 9.35 4.22 13.96
N PHE A 112 8.03 4.29 13.72
CA PHE A 112 7.02 3.48 14.44
C PHE A 112 7.30 1.98 14.33
N PHE A 113 7.95 1.58 13.23
CA PHE A 113 8.27 0.20 12.88
C PHE A 113 9.72 -0.13 13.20
N LYS A 114 9.94 -1.14 14.05
CA LYS A 114 11.28 -1.59 14.46
C LYS A 114 11.75 -2.85 13.73
N LYS A 115 10.82 -3.68 13.29
CA LYS A 115 11.08 -4.94 12.59
C LYS A 115 10.06 -5.14 11.48
N TRP A 116 10.51 -5.81 10.42
CA TRP A 116 9.68 -6.24 9.31
C TRP A 116 9.91 -7.73 9.07
N TYR A 117 8.83 -8.50 9.05
CA TYR A 117 8.85 -9.93 8.79
C TYR A 117 8.44 -10.16 7.34
N TYR A 118 9.42 -10.52 6.50
CA TYR A 118 9.23 -10.66 5.07
C TYR A 118 9.33 -12.12 4.62
N ASN A 119 8.45 -12.51 3.71
CA ASN A 119 8.52 -13.78 3.00
C ASN A 119 8.02 -13.56 1.57
N GLU A 120 8.94 -13.63 0.60
CA GLU A 120 8.69 -13.34 -0.82
C GLU A 120 7.51 -14.11 -1.40
N ARG A 121 7.38 -15.40 -1.05
CA ARG A 121 6.27 -16.22 -1.53
C ARG A 121 4.93 -15.72 -0.99
N ILE A 122 4.88 -15.37 0.29
CA ILE A 122 3.65 -14.87 0.92
C ILE A 122 3.32 -13.48 0.38
N ALA A 123 4.30 -12.58 0.29
CA ALA A 123 4.15 -11.25 -0.31
C ALA A 123 3.56 -11.35 -1.71
N SER A 124 4.13 -12.18 -2.59
CA SER A 124 3.61 -12.37 -3.95
C SER A 124 2.17 -12.92 -3.99
N ILE A 125 1.81 -13.84 -3.09
CA ILE A 125 0.42 -14.34 -3.00
C ILE A 125 -0.52 -13.20 -2.61
N LEU A 126 -0.13 -12.39 -1.63
CA LEU A 126 -0.94 -11.30 -1.12
C LEU A 126 -1.08 -10.18 -2.13
N ASP A 127 0.01 -9.74 -2.78
CA ASP A 127 -0.04 -8.71 -3.81
C ASP A 127 -0.97 -9.11 -4.95
N LYS A 128 -0.93 -10.37 -5.40
CA LYS A 128 -1.84 -10.86 -6.45
C LYS A 128 -3.27 -11.00 -5.99
N THR A 129 -3.50 -11.43 -4.75
CA THR A 129 -4.84 -11.78 -4.26
C THR A 129 -5.59 -10.55 -3.75
N LEU A 130 -4.86 -9.59 -3.17
CA LEU A 130 -5.40 -8.43 -2.48
C LEU A 130 -5.16 -7.12 -3.24
N GLU A 131 -4.57 -7.15 -4.44
CA GLU A 131 -4.21 -5.96 -5.25
C GLU A 131 -5.25 -4.85 -5.22
N LYS A 132 -6.52 -5.23 -5.39
CA LYS A 132 -7.66 -4.30 -5.48
C LYS A 132 -8.08 -3.69 -4.13
N ALA A 133 -7.68 -4.30 -3.02
CA ALA A 133 -7.93 -3.83 -1.66
C ALA A 133 -6.76 -3.03 -1.08
N ILE A 134 -5.60 -3.04 -1.76
CA ILE A 134 -4.42 -2.28 -1.35
C ILE A 134 -4.71 -0.78 -1.51
N PRO A 135 -4.42 0.05 -0.50
CA PRO A 135 -4.52 1.50 -0.60
C PRO A 135 -3.75 2.01 -1.80
N HIS A 136 -4.40 2.86 -2.60
CA HIS A 136 -3.82 3.40 -3.83
C HIS A 136 -3.37 2.36 -4.88
N ARG A 137 -3.71 1.07 -4.70
CA ARG A 137 -3.28 -0.06 -5.53
C ARG A 137 -1.78 -0.03 -5.83
N ILE A 138 -0.99 0.21 -4.78
CA ILE A 138 0.46 0.28 -4.88
C ILE A 138 0.96 -1.11 -5.31
N PRO A 139 1.71 -1.22 -6.42
CA PRO A 139 2.23 -2.49 -6.88
C PRO A 139 3.29 -3.01 -5.91
N ASN A 140 3.28 -4.32 -5.67
CA ASN A 140 4.21 -5.02 -4.77
C ASN A 140 4.24 -4.40 -3.37
N TYR A 141 3.06 -4.05 -2.85
CA TYR A 141 2.90 -3.40 -1.55
C TYR A 141 3.57 -4.19 -0.43
N PHE A 142 3.44 -5.52 -0.46
CA PHE A 142 3.99 -6.41 0.56
C PHE A 142 5.49 -6.69 0.37
N ASP A 143 6.11 -6.20 -0.71
CA ASP A 143 7.56 -6.18 -0.91
C ASP A 143 8.21 -4.86 -0.46
N ILE A 144 7.42 -3.90 0.03
CA ILE A 144 7.91 -2.59 0.50
C ILE A 144 8.02 -2.59 2.03
N PRO A 145 9.20 -2.31 2.60
CA PRO A 145 9.34 -2.18 4.05
C PRO A 145 8.38 -1.11 4.65
N PRO A 146 7.67 -1.40 5.76
CA PRO A 146 6.66 -0.52 6.34
C PRO A 146 7.11 0.91 6.65
N TRP A 147 8.37 1.09 7.04
CA TRP A 147 8.96 2.41 7.35
C TRP A 147 9.22 3.31 6.15
N ILE A 148 9.12 2.77 4.94
CA ILE A 148 9.22 3.56 3.71
C ILE A 148 7.94 4.37 3.49
N PHE A 149 6.79 3.86 3.95
CA PHE A 149 5.52 4.58 3.90
C PHE A 149 5.55 5.80 4.84
N GLY A 150 5.05 6.93 4.37
CA GLY A 150 5.10 8.21 5.09
C GLY A 150 6.43 8.95 4.97
N ASN A 151 7.46 8.35 4.37
CA ASN A 151 8.75 9.01 4.08
C ASN A 151 8.80 9.58 2.65
N PHE A 152 9.92 10.21 2.24
CA PHE A 152 10.07 10.95 0.98
C PHE A 152 9.49 10.25 -0.26
N SER A 153 9.69 8.94 -0.40
CA SER A 153 9.25 8.16 -1.58
C SER A 153 7.75 7.86 -1.62
N TYR A 154 7.06 7.87 -0.47
CA TYR A 154 5.60 7.61 -0.35
C TYR A 154 4.95 8.67 0.54
N ARG A 155 5.34 9.94 0.34
CA ARG A 155 4.93 11.04 1.21
C ARG A 155 3.41 11.20 1.19
N GLY A 156 2.80 11.21 2.38
CA GLY A 156 1.35 11.33 2.54
C GLY A 156 0.60 9.99 2.49
N ILE A 157 1.25 8.90 2.09
CA ILE A 157 0.67 7.55 2.10
C ILE A 157 1.07 6.88 3.42
N ARG A 158 0.08 6.48 4.21
CA ARG A 158 0.31 5.73 5.45
C ARG A 158 0.37 4.24 5.14
N TYR A 159 1.25 3.54 5.84
CA TYR A 159 1.20 2.08 5.86
C TYR A 159 -0.14 1.63 6.47
N VAL A 160 -0.79 0.71 5.79
CA VAL A 160 -2.00 0.01 6.20
C VAL A 160 -1.64 -1.45 6.53
N PRO A 161 -1.95 -1.94 7.74
CA PRO A 161 -1.66 -3.31 8.14
C PRO A 161 -2.39 -4.37 7.30
N LEU A 162 -1.78 -5.55 7.17
CA LEU A 162 -2.39 -6.68 6.44
C LEU A 162 -3.80 -7.02 6.92
N ALA A 163 -4.06 -6.95 8.23
CA ALA A 163 -5.38 -7.21 8.80
C ALA A 163 -6.47 -6.30 8.20
N GLU A 164 -6.17 -5.00 8.09
CA GLU A 164 -7.06 -4.01 7.52
C GLU A 164 -7.25 -4.21 6.01
N ILE A 165 -6.17 -4.53 5.27
CA ILE A 165 -6.27 -4.85 3.84
C ILE A 165 -7.14 -6.09 3.60
N ILE A 166 -7.04 -7.11 4.44
CA ILE A 166 -7.89 -8.31 4.35
C ILE A 166 -9.35 -7.95 4.62
N ASN A 167 -9.64 -7.16 5.66
CA ASN A 167 -11.01 -6.74 5.96
C ASN A 167 -11.60 -5.94 4.81
N ASN A 168 -10.85 -4.96 4.26
CA ASN A 168 -11.25 -4.20 3.09
C ASN A 168 -11.51 -5.10 1.88
N ALA A 169 -10.69 -6.13 1.66
CA ALA A 169 -10.88 -7.08 0.57
C ALA A 169 -12.17 -7.90 0.70
N ILE A 170 -12.58 -8.21 1.94
CA ILE A 170 -13.83 -8.92 2.21
C ILE A 170 -15.02 -7.99 2.00
N GLU A 171 -14.96 -6.76 2.53
CA GLU A 171 -16.02 -5.76 2.38
C GLU A 171 -16.26 -5.36 0.92
N LEU A 172 -15.21 -5.34 0.11
CA LEU A 172 -15.27 -5.09 -1.33
C LEU A 172 -15.60 -6.33 -2.16
N GLU A 173 -15.89 -7.47 -1.51
CA GLU A 173 -16.20 -8.76 -2.14
C GLU A 173 -15.10 -9.26 -3.10
N ILE A 174 -13.84 -8.82 -2.91
CA ILE A 174 -12.67 -9.29 -3.67
C ILE A 174 -12.32 -10.72 -3.27
N ILE A 175 -12.43 -11.02 -1.97
CA ILE A 175 -12.30 -12.36 -1.41
C ILE A 175 -13.51 -12.68 -0.53
N PRO A 176 -13.94 -13.95 -0.44
CA PRO A 176 -15.13 -14.31 0.33
C PRO A 176 -14.92 -14.24 1.85
N ASN A 177 -13.68 -14.47 2.33
CA ASN A 177 -13.27 -14.38 3.73
C ASN A 177 -11.74 -14.56 3.83
N LYS A 178 -11.18 -14.32 5.02
CA LYS A 178 -9.73 -14.46 5.26
C LYS A 178 -9.16 -15.85 4.97
N TYR A 179 -9.95 -16.93 5.11
CA TYR A 179 -9.49 -18.29 4.83
C TYR A 179 -9.32 -18.58 3.33
N TYR A 180 -9.79 -17.70 2.45
CA TYR A 180 -9.45 -17.76 1.03
C TYR A 180 -7.93 -17.70 0.81
N LEU A 181 -7.21 -16.94 1.64
CA LEU A 181 -5.74 -16.87 1.60
C LEU A 181 -5.07 -18.20 1.96
N VAL A 182 -5.71 -19.00 2.82
CA VAL A 182 -5.24 -20.36 3.13
C VAL A 182 -5.33 -21.26 1.91
N GLN A 183 -6.41 -21.14 1.13
CA GLN A 183 -6.57 -21.88 -0.13
C GLN A 183 -5.52 -21.46 -1.17
N LYS A 184 -5.01 -20.23 -1.09
CA LYS A 184 -3.88 -19.75 -1.92
C LYS A 184 -2.52 -20.21 -1.43
N GLY A 185 -2.45 -20.93 -0.31
CA GLY A 185 -1.23 -21.54 0.21
C GLY A 185 -0.54 -20.75 1.31
N ILE A 186 -1.24 -19.80 1.96
CA ILE A 186 -0.77 -19.15 3.19
C ILE A 186 -1.12 -20.03 4.41
N SER A 187 -0.22 -20.11 5.39
CA SER A 187 -0.44 -20.90 6.61
C SER A 187 -1.73 -20.49 7.31
N ARG A 188 -2.58 -21.47 7.68
CA ARG A 188 -3.79 -21.21 8.48
C ARG A 188 -3.43 -20.58 9.83
N GLU A 189 -2.39 -21.10 10.48
CA GLU A 189 -1.93 -20.59 11.77
C GLU A 189 -1.57 -19.10 11.67
N PHE A 190 -0.97 -18.69 10.56
CA PHE A 190 -0.68 -17.28 10.31
C PHE A 190 -1.97 -16.47 10.15
N ILE A 191 -2.89 -16.88 9.27
CA ILE A 191 -4.17 -16.20 9.03
C ILE A 191 -5.04 -16.08 10.30
N ASP A 192 -4.93 -17.04 11.21
CA ASP A 192 -5.64 -17.01 12.49
C ASP A 192 -5.04 -16.03 13.50
N ASN A 193 -3.74 -15.73 13.38
CA ASN A 193 -2.99 -14.85 14.29
C ASN A 193 -2.66 -13.47 13.69
N ILE A 194 -3.20 -13.13 12.50
CA ILE A 194 -3.17 -11.77 11.99
C ILE A 194 -3.99 -10.89 12.94
N ASN A 195 -3.33 -9.87 13.50
CA ASN A 195 -3.95 -8.83 14.31
C ASN A 195 -3.32 -7.48 13.96
N ASP A 196 -3.97 -6.39 14.36
CA ASP A 196 -3.52 -5.02 14.03
C ASP A 196 -2.16 -4.65 14.69
N SER A 197 -1.72 -5.44 15.67
CA SER A 197 -0.48 -5.20 16.43
C SER A 197 0.73 -5.98 15.92
N ASN A 198 0.53 -7.01 15.10
CA ASN A 198 1.58 -7.84 14.57
C ASN A 198 2.02 -7.32 13.20
N MET A 199 3.28 -6.88 13.12
CA MET A 199 3.90 -6.35 11.89
C MET A 199 4.31 -7.49 10.95
N TRP A 200 3.30 -8.22 10.47
CA TRP A 200 3.47 -9.24 9.45
C TRP A 200 3.30 -8.61 8.07
N LEU A 201 4.43 -8.47 7.38
CA LEU A 201 4.63 -7.67 6.17
C LEU A 201 4.42 -6.17 6.37
#